data_AF-A0A6L3X4V1-F1
#
_entry.id   AF-A0A6L3X4V1-F1
#
_cell.length_a   1.000
_cell.length_b   1.000
_cell.length_c   1.000
_cell.angle_alpha   90.00
_cell.angle_beta   90.00
_cell.angle_gamma   90.00
#
_symmetry.space_group_name_H-M   'P 1'
#
loop_
_entity.id
_entity.type
_entity.pdbx_description
1 polymer ?
#
loop_
_entity_poly.entity_id
_entity_poly.type
_entity_poly.pdbx_seq_one_letter_code
_entity_poly.pdbx_strand_id
1 'polypeptide(L)'
;MTMQDLLLDAVEQRVLRQLDVQFAMMIAADQPAVMLAAALLSKDAGEGHVCLPLSRLVVDEKMPPVLQSCFALLGERVDWQKILRESSAVGPGDNQAPLILTGERLYLNRLWRNELTVARFFSETNAPLPCDEAQLRQTLDRLFDSGEATDWQKVAAAVALTRRISVISGGPGTGKTTTVAKLLAALIQLSGEQRCRIRLAAPTGKAAARLTESLGGAM
;
A
#
# COMPACT_ATOMS: atom_id res chain seq x y z
N MET A 1 18.03 26.35 22.37
CA MET A 1 17.81 24.90 22.29
C MET A 1 18.12 24.45 20.88
N THR A 2 18.82 23.33 20.73
CA THR A 2 19.06 22.73 19.42
C THR A 2 17.84 21.91 18.97
N MET A 3 17.78 21.54 17.69
CA MET A 3 16.74 20.62 17.20
C MET A 3 16.83 19.26 17.91
N GLN A 4 18.04 18.81 18.25
CA GLN A 4 18.27 17.56 18.97
C GLN A 4 17.62 17.58 20.36
N ASP A 5 17.80 18.68 21.11
CA ASP A 5 17.19 18.85 22.44
C ASP A 5 15.67 18.81 22.38
N LEU A 6 15.08 19.49 21.39
CA LEU A 6 13.62 19.53 21.21
C LEU A 6 13.04 18.17 20.83
N LEU A 7 13.75 17.39 20.00
CA LEU A 7 13.31 16.05 19.65
C LEU A 7 13.42 15.08 20.83
N LEU A 8 14.44 15.21 21.69
CA LEU A 8 14.55 14.41 22.92
C LEU A 8 13.43 14.75 23.90
N ASP A 9 13.09 16.03 24.09
CA ASP A 9 11.92 16.45 24.87
C ASP A 9 10.61 15.88 24.28
N ALA A 10 10.49 15.82 22.96
CA ALA A 10 9.33 15.18 22.32
C ALA A 10 9.20 13.69 22.63
N VAL A 11 10.30 13.00 22.95
CA VAL A 11 10.29 11.61 23.43
C VAL A 11 9.85 11.53 24.89
N GLU A 12 10.35 12.42 25.74
CA GLU A 12 9.93 12.52 27.15
C GLU A 12 8.42 12.76 27.27
N GLN A 13 7.87 13.60 26.38
CA GLN A 13 6.44 13.89 26.26
C GLN A 13 5.63 12.81 25.51
N ARG A 14 6.27 11.71 25.08
CA ARG A 14 5.66 10.59 24.33
C ARG A 14 4.98 10.99 23.01
N VAL A 15 5.42 12.09 22.41
CA VAL A 15 4.98 12.56 21.08
C VAL A 15 5.72 11.79 19.99
N LEU A 16 7.01 11.51 20.20
CA LEU A 16 7.85 10.70 19.33
C LEU A 16 8.38 9.47 20.08
N ARG A 17 8.71 8.40 19.35
CA ARG A 17 9.40 7.25 19.92
C ARG A 17 10.91 7.49 19.86
N GLN A 18 11.66 6.82 20.73
CA GLN A 18 13.13 6.85 20.70
C GLN A 18 13.69 6.52 19.30
N LEU A 19 13.07 5.55 18.61
CA LEU A 19 13.44 5.16 17.25
C LEU A 19 13.37 6.33 16.27
N ASP A 20 12.31 7.14 16.34
CA ASP A 20 12.06 8.22 15.38
C ASP A 20 13.15 9.29 15.46
N VAL A 21 13.56 9.61 16.70
CA VAL A 21 14.58 10.62 16.98
C VAL A 21 15.98 10.11 16.65
N GLN A 22 16.33 8.89 17.06
CA GLN A 22 17.66 8.33 16.77
C GLN A 22 17.87 8.13 15.26
N PHE A 23 16.83 7.68 14.55
CA PHE A 23 16.83 7.61 13.09
C PHE A 23 17.09 8.98 12.46
N ALA A 24 16.36 10.01 12.90
CA ALA A 24 16.51 11.36 12.38
C ALA A 24 17.91 11.94 12.63
N MET A 25 18.44 11.78 13.83
CA MET A 25 19.79 12.25 14.20
C MET A 25 20.87 11.57 13.36
N MET A 26 20.74 10.27 13.10
CA MET A 26 21.71 9.51 12.33
C MET A 26 21.76 9.93 10.85
N ILE A 27 20.62 10.30 10.27
CA ILE A 27 20.50 10.55 8.84
C ILE A 27 20.66 12.02 8.48
N ALA A 28 20.10 12.92 9.28
CA ALA A 28 20.07 14.34 8.97
C ALA A 28 21.36 15.09 9.33
N ALA A 29 22.29 14.44 10.06
CA ALA A 29 23.47 15.08 10.63
C ALA A 29 23.09 16.40 11.33
N ASP A 30 23.67 17.53 10.90
CA ASP A 30 23.44 18.85 11.52
C ASP A 30 22.32 19.68 10.84
N GLN A 31 21.54 19.11 9.92
CA GLN A 31 20.49 19.83 9.20
C GLN A 31 19.14 19.78 9.96
N PRO A 32 18.70 20.87 10.63
CA PRO A 32 17.54 20.81 11.54
C PRO A 32 16.23 20.47 10.82
N ALA A 33 16.01 21.02 9.63
CA ALA A 33 14.80 20.76 8.85
C ALA A 33 14.73 19.29 8.41
N VAL A 34 15.83 18.74 7.89
CA VAL A 34 15.89 17.32 7.49
C VAL A 34 15.69 16.41 8.70
N MET A 35 16.22 16.78 9.86
CA MET A 35 16.05 16.05 11.10
C MET A 35 14.58 15.99 11.52
N LEU A 36 13.88 17.14 11.52
CA LEU A 36 12.46 17.18 11.83
C LEU A 36 11.64 16.37 10.82
N ALA A 37 11.89 16.53 9.52
CA ALA A 37 11.18 15.78 8.48
C ALA A 37 11.41 14.26 8.60
N ALA A 38 12.63 13.82 8.90
CA ALA A 38 12.97 12.41 9.11
C ALA A 38 12.28 11.84 10.36
N ALA A 39 12.23 12.60 11.46
CA ALA A 39 11.56 12.18 12.70
C ALA A 39 10.05 12.01 12.47
N LEU A 40 9.41 13.01 11.83
CA LEU A 40 7.98 12.96 11.51
C LEU A 40 7.65 11.83 10.52
N LEU A 41 8.50 11.61 9.52
CA LEU A 41 8.35 10.50 8.59
C LEU A 41 8.44 9.14 9.30
N SER A 42 9.40 8.97 10.22
CA SER A 42 9.54 7.73 10.99
C SER A 42 8.34 7.49 11.90
N LYS A 43 7.83 8.54 12.54
CA LYS A 43 6.59 8.50 13.33
C LYS A 43 5.42 8.03 12.47
N ASP A 44 5.17 8.71 11.35
CA ASP A 44 4.08 8.40 10.41
C ASP A 44 4.19 6.96 9.86
N ALA A 45 5.41 6.52 9.53
CA ALA A 45 5.67 5.14 9.13
C ALA A 45 5.35 4.13 10.25
N GLY A 46 5.60 4.50 11.50
CA GLY A 46 5.21 3.73 12.69
C GLY A 46 3.70 3.57 12.87
N GLU A 47 2.94 4.57 12.42
CA GLU A 47 1.48 4.60 12.46
C GLU A 47 0.83 3.95 11.22
N GLY A 48 1.65 3.48 10.27
CA GLY A 48 1.20 2.76 9.07
C GLY A 48 1.06 3.63 7.82
N HIS A 49 1.44 4.91 7.87
CA HIS A 49 1.52 5.74 6.67
C HIS A 49 2.72 5.32 5.80
N VAL A 50 2.52 5.31 4.47
CA VAL A 50 3.57 4.90 3.52
C VAL A 50 4.57 6.03 3.26
N CYS A 51 4.11 7.27 3.34
CA CYS A 51 4.89 8.47 3.02
C CYS A 51 4.41 9.66 3.84
N LEU A 52 5.25 10.70 3.88
CA LEU A 52 4.93 12.01 4.42
C LEU A 52 4.76 13.02 3.28
N PRO A 53 3.51 13.43 2.96
CA PRO A 53 3.27 14.56 2.07
C PRO A 53 3.88 15.84 2.65
N LEU A 54 4.59 16.63 1.81
CA LEU A 54 5.20 17.89 2.25
C LEU A 54 4.15 18.91 2.71
N SER A 55 2.91 18.80 2.22
CA SER A 55 1.77 19.61 2.69
C SER A 55 1.41 19.40 4.15
N ARG A 56 1.87 18.31 4.80
CA ARG A 56 1.73 18.07 6.24
C ARG A 56 2.87 18.66 7.08
N LEU A 57 3.94 19.15 6.46
CA LEU A 57 5.05 19.82 7.15
C LEU A 57 4.73 21.29 7.42
N VAL A 58 3.58 21.52 8.05
CA VAL A 58 3.09 22.84 8.44
C VAL A 58 2.69 22.79 9.91
N VAL A 59 2.81 23.92 10.59
CA VAL A 59 2.38 24.05 11.99
C VAL A 59 0.86 24.03 12.03
N ASP A 60 0.31 23.15 12.88
CA ASP A 60 -1.12 23.09 13.22
C ASP A 60 -1.28 23.47 14.70
N GLU A 61 -2.32 24.24 15.03
CA GLU A 61 -2.67 24.58 16.41
C GLU A 61 -2.93 23.33 17.27
N LYS A 62 -3.34 22.22 16.65
CA LYS A 62 -3.56 20.92 17.32
C LYS A 62 -2.26 20.14 17.55
N MET A 63 -1.14 20.60 16.99
CA MET A 63 0.15 19.94 17.13
C MET A 63 0.69 20.11 18.57
N PRO A 64 1.34 19.11 19.16
CA PRO A 64 1.96 19.24 20.48
C PRO A 64 2.94 20.43 20.56
N PRO A 65 3.00 21.18 21.69
CA PRO A 65 3.83 22.37 21.83
C PRO A 65 5.31 22.15 21.52
N VAL A 66 5.83 20.95 21.83
CA VAL A 66 7.23 20.59 21.55
C VAL A 66 7.53 20.53 20.05
N LEU A 67 6.60 20.03 19.23
CA LEU A 67 6.76 20.03 17.78
C LEU A 67 6.55 21.44 17.21
N GLN A 68 5.64 22.24 17.77
CA GLN A 68 5.51 23.66 17.39
C GLN A 68 6.83 24.41 17.60
N SER A 69 7.53 24.12 18.70
CA SER A 69 8.85 24.67 19.01
C SER A 69 9.92 24.22 18.00
N CYS A 70 9.84 22.97 17.51
CA CYS A 70 10.70 22.48 16.43
C CYS A 70 10.49 23.29 15.14
N PHE A 71 9.24 23.52 14.73
CA PHE A 71 8.95 24.34 13.55
C PHE A 71 9.35 25.80 13.74
N ALA A 72 9.14 26.37 14.93
CA ALA A 72 9.55 27.74 15.25
C ALA A 72 11.07 27.93 15.12
N LEU A 73 11.86 26.91 15.45
CA LEU A 73 13.33 26.92 15.27
C LEU A 73 13.75 27.03 13.80
N LEU A 74 12.95 26.53 12.86
CA LEU A 74 13.25 26.55 11.43
C LEU A 74 12.87 27.88 10.75
N GLY A 75 12.06 28.71 11.41
CA GLY A 75 11.52 29.96 10.88
C GLY A 75 10.20 29.80 10.11
N GLU A 76 9.58 30.92 9.75
CA GLU A 76 8.20 30.97 9.20
C GLU A 76 8.06 30.45 7.76
N ARG A 77 9.15 30.41 6.98
CA ARG A 77 9.13 29.98 5.57
C ARG A 77 10.27 29.02 5.27
N VAL A 78 9.98 27.74 5.39
CA VAL A 78 10.90 26.65 5.05
C VAL A 78 10.54 26.15 3.65
N ASP A 79 11.46 26.28 2.70
CA ASP A 79 11.34 25.60 1.41
C ASP A 79 11.76 24.14 1.58
N TRP A 80 10.81 23.33 2.05
CA TRP A 80 11.01 21.91 2.33
C TRP A 80 11.55 21.15 1.12
N GLN A 81 11.04 21.46 -0.08
CA GLN A 81 11.40 20.72 -1.27
C GLN A 81 12.85 21.00 -1.66
N LYS A 82 13.29 22.27 -1.58
CA LYS A 82 14.67 22.64 -1.83
C LYS A 82 15.62 22.05 -0.78
N ILE A 83 15.32 22.26 0.51
CA ILE A 83 16.18 21.82 1.62
C ILE A 83 16.35 20.30 1.62
N LEU A 84 15.26 19.55 1.42
CA LEU A 84 15.34 18.10 1.35
C LEU A 84 16.16 17.65 0.14
N ARG A 85 15.99 18.24 -1.04
CA ARG A 85 16.79 17.86 -2.23
C ARG A 85 18.28 18.15 -2.12
N GLU A 86 18.66 19.19 -1.39
CA GLU A 86 20.06 19.56 -1.16
C GLU A 86 20.76 18.63 -0.15
N SER A 87 19.98 17.86 0.62
CA SER A 87 20.51 16.93 1.61
C SER A 87 21.05 15.64 0.97
N SER A 88 22.24 15.19 1.37
CA SER A 88 22.80 13.90 0.94
C SER A 88 22.01 12.68 1.42
N ALA A 89 21.18 12.87 2.46
CA ALA A 89 20.29 11.87 3.02
C ALA A 89 19.06 11.58 2.14
N VAL A 90 18.74 12.47 1.21
CA VAL A 90 17.53 12.41 0.40
C VAL A 90 17.90 12.26 -1.06
N GLY A 91 17.38 11.21 -1.69
CA GLY A 91 17.60 10.92 -3.09
C GLY A 91 16.34 11.04 -3.93
N PRO A 92 16.48 11.25 -5.25
CA PRO A 92 15.39 11.04 -6.18
C PRO A 92 15.23 9.54 -6.47
N GLY A 93 13.98 9.06 -6.50
CA GLY A 93 13.63 7.74 -7.05
C GLY A 93 14.48 6.56 -6.55
N ASP A 94 15.11 5.82 -7.48
CA ASP A 94 15.87 4.58 -7.20
C ASP A 94 17.30 4.80 -6.67
N ASN A 95 17.52 5.92 -5.97
CA ASN A 95 18.79 6.20 -5.33
C ASN A 95 19.01 5.26 -4.11
N GLN A 96 20.26 5.11 -3.67
CA GLN A 96 20.62 4.39 -2.45
C GLN A 96 20.44 5.22 -1.16
N ALA A 97 19.96 6.47 -1.30
CA ALA A 97 19.68 7.34 -0.16
C ALA A 97 18.62 6.75 0.78
N PRO A 98 18.74 6.94 2.11
CA PRO A 98 17.80 6.39 3.07
C PRO A 98 16.39 6.98 2.93
N LEU A 99 16.30 8.24 2.50
CA LEU A 99 15.06 8.95 2.23
C LEU A 99 14.89 9.17 0.73
N ILE A 100 13.67 9.02 0.23
CA ILE A 100 13.33 9.28 -1.17
C ILE A 100 12.31 10.41 -1.24
N LEU A 101 12.60 11.43 -2.03
CA LEU A 101 11.66 12.51 -2.34
C LEU A 101 11.19 12.37 -3.78
N THR A 102 9.90 12.08 -3.96
CA THR A 102 9.26 11.98 -5.28
C THR A 102 8.01 12.85 -5.32
N GLY A 103 7.97 13.82 -6.24
CA GLY A 103 6.93 14.86 -6.26
C GLY A 103 6.96 15.70 -4.99
N GLU A 104 5.85 15.71 -4.25
CA GLU A 104 5.69 16.36 -2.94
C GLU A 104 5.53 15.36 -1.80
N ARG A 105 6.12 14.16 -1.93
CA ARG A 105 6.04 13.10 -0.94
C ARG A 105 7.42 12.59 -0.56
N LEU A 106 7.70 12.58 0.74
CA LEU A 106 8.90 12.04 1.34
C LEU A 106 8.65 10.62 1.83
N TYR A 107 9.60 9.73 1.59
CA TYR A 107 9.48 8.29 1.87
C TYR A 107 10.71 7.77 2.59
N LEU A 108 10.51 6.73 3.40
CA LEU A 108 11.59 5.79 3.68
C LEU A 108 11.87 5.00 2.41
N ASN A 109 13.13 4.83 2.01
CA ASN A 109 13.50 4.14 0.77
C ASN A 109 12.79 2.78 0.60
N ARG A 110 12.75 1.98 1.68
CA ARG A 110 12.04 0.70 1.71
C ARG A 110 10.56 0.82 1.33
N LEU A 111 9.86 1.83 1.86
CA LEU A 111 8.42 2.01 1.60
C LEU A 111 8.18 2.50 0.17
N TRP A 112 9.03 3.37 -0.35
CA TRP A 112 8.97 3.79 -1.76
C TRP A 112 9.17 2.59 -2.71
N ARG A 113 10.17 1.74 -2.45
CA ARG A 113 10.40 0.51 -3.23
C ARG A 113 9.23 -0.47 -3.15
N ASN A 114 8.62 -0.61 -1.98
CA ASN A 114 7.43 -1.44 -1.81
C ASN A 114 6.25 -0.88 -2.63
N GLU A 115 5.99 0.43 -2.58
CA GLU A 115 4.93 1.07 -3.37
C GLU A 115 5.18 0.88 -4.87
N LEU A 116 6.41 1.08 -5.34
CA LEU A 116 6.78 0.87 -6.74
C LEU A 116 6.60 -0.59 -7.18
N THR A 117 6.94 -1.55 -6.31
CA THR A 117 6.75 -2.99 -6.59
C THR A 117 5.27 -3.31 -6.78
N VAL A 118 4.40 -2.77 -5.92
CA VAL A 118 2.95 -2.95 -6.03
C VAL A 118 2.40 -2.27 -7.29
N ALA A 119 2.83 -1.05 -7.58
CA ALA A 119 2.42 -0.32 -8.78
C ALA A 119 2.79 -1.10 -10.05
N ARG A 120 4.05 -1.54 -10.18
CA ARG A 120 4.54 -2.35 -11.31
C ARG A 120 3.83 -3.69 -11.44
N PHE A 121 3.50 -4.34 -10.31
CA PHE A 121 2.71 -5.57 -10.34
C PHE A 121 1.37 -5.36 -11.05
N PHE A 122 0.67 -4.25 -10.81
CA PHE A 122 -0.59 -3.97 -11.49
C PHE A 122 -0.45 -3.42 -12.91
N SER A 123 0.56 -2.58 -13.18
CA SER A 123 0.69 -1.89 -14.47
C SER A 123 1.46 -2.70 -15.52
N GLU A 124 2.53 -3.39 -15.13
CA GLU A 124 3.45 -4.06 -16.06
C GLU A 124 3.17 -5.57 -16.17
N THR A 125 2.75 -6.21 -15.07
CA THR A 125 2.50 -7.67 -15.07
C THR A 125 1.11 -8.04 -15.58
N ASN A 126 0.14 -7.13 -15.48
CA ASN A 126 -1.26 -7.43 -15.78
C ASN A 126 -1.58 -7.33 -17.28
N ALA A 127 -1.36 -8.42 -18.01
CA ALA A 127 -1.73 -8.54 -19.41
C ALA A 127 -3.09 -9.26 -19.60
N PRO A 128 -3.82 -8.99 -20.70
CA PRO A 128 -4.90 -9.86 -21.16
C PRO A 128 -4.39 -11.30 -21.33
N LEU A 129 -5.20 -12.26 -20.91
CA LEU A 129 -4.97 -13.67 -21.18
C LEU A 129 -5.68 -14.04 -22.49
N PRO A 130 -5.06 -14.87 -23.35
CA PRO A 130 -5.75 -15.41 -24.51
C PRO A 130 -6.89 -16.31 -24.05
N CYS A 131 -8.09 -16.07 -24.55
CA CYS A 131 -9.26 -16.90 -24.29
C CYS A 131 -10.15 -16.99 -25.54
N ASP A 132 -10.80 -18.13 -25.72
CA ASP A 132 -11.93 -18.24 -26.64
C ASP A 132 -13.17 -17.61 -25.98
N GLU A 133 -13.60 -16.45 -26.48
CA GLU A 133 -14.73 -15.71 -25.92
C GLU A 133 -16.05 -16.49 -26.00
N ALA A 134 -16.25 -17.31 -27.04
CA ALA A 134 -17.47 -18.10 -27.19
C ALA A 134 -17.51 -19.22 -26.15
N GLN A 135 -16.40 -19.93 -25.97
CA GLN A 135 -16.28 -20.97 -24.95
C GLN A 135 -16.39 -20.39 -23.54
N LEU A 136 -15.73 -19.25 -23.28
CA LEU A 136 -15.80 -18.54 -22.00
C LEU A 136 -17.25 -18.14 -21.67
N ARG A 137 -17.94 -17.51 -22.62
CA ARG A 137 -19.34 -17.10 -22.46
C ARG A 137 -20.23 -18.30 -22.15
N GLN A 138 -20.10 -19.38 -22.91
CA GLN A 138 -20.91 -20.59 -22.70
C GLN A 138 -20.68 -21.19 -21.30
N THR A 139 -19.43 -21.24 -20.84
CA THR A 139 -19.09 -21.74 -19.50
C THR A 139 -19.68 -20.84 -18.41
N LEU A 140 -19.56 -19.52 -18.55
CA LEU A 140 -20.08 -18.56 -17.58
C LEU A 140 -21.62 -18.54 -17.56
N ASP A 141 -22.29 -18.64 -18.71
CA ASP A 141 -23.75 -18.71 -18.82
C ASP A 141 -24.32 -19.94 -18.07
N ARG A 142 -23.57 -21.05 -18.03
CA ARG A 142 -23.98 -22.25 -17.26
C ARG A 142 -23.77 -22.13 -15.75
N LEU A 143 -22.75 -21.38 -15.33
CA LEU A 143 -22.37 -21.27 -13.91
C LEU A 143 -23.09 -20.11 -13.19
N PHE A 144 -23.44 -19.07 -13.93
CA PHE A 144 -24.07 -17.86 -13.41
C PHE A 144 -25.46 -17.69 -14.03
N ASP A 145 -26.48 -17.94 -13.21
CA ASP A 145 -27.87 -17.65 -13.52
C ASP A 145 -28.46 -16.87 -12.34
N SER A 146 -28.62 -15.56 -12.51
CA SER A 146 -29.18 -14.66 -11.50
C SER A 146 -30.58 -14.18 -11.88
N GLY A 147 -31.05 -14.42 -13.11
CA GLY A 147 -32.30 -13.85 -13.61
C GLY A 147 -32.34 -12.31 -13.68
N GLU A 148 -31.23 -11.63 -13.34
CA GLU A 148 -31.11 -10.17 -13.34
C GLU A 148 -30.64 -9.65 -14.71
N ALA A 149 -30.89 -8.36 -14.96
CA ALA A 149 -30.43 -7.69 -16.18
C ALA A 149 -28.89 -7.65 -16.27
N THR A 150 -28.16 -7.65 -15.15
CA THR A 150 -26.70 -7.70 -15.12
C THR A 150 -26.19 -8.44 -13.90
N ASP A 151 -25.58 -9.60 -14.12
CA ASP A 151 -24.94 -10.39 -13.08
C ASP A 151 -23.52 -9.89 -12.80
N TRP A 152 -23.34 -9.08 -11.76
CA TRP A 152 -22.03 -8.57 -11.37
C TRP A 152 -21.04 -9.66 -10.93
N GLN A 153 -21.52 -10.81 -10.45
CA GLN A 153 -20.67 -11.94 -10.09
C GLN A 153 -20.12 -12.61 -11.35
N LYS A 154 -20.95 -12.74 -12.39
CA LYS A 154 -20.54 -13.21 -13.72
C LYS A 154 -19.53 -12.26 -14.37
N VAL A 155 -19.76 -10.95 -14.28
CA VAL A 155 -18.80 -9.94 -14.76
C VAL A 155 -17.47 -10.06 -14.01
N ALA A 156 -17.49 -10.20 -12.68
CA ALA A 156 -16.27 -10.38 -11.89
C ALA A 156 -15.50 -11.64 -12.30
N ALA A 157 -16.20 -12.76 -12.56
CA ALA A 157 -15.58 -13.99 -13.04
C ALA A 157 -15.00 -13.83 -14.45
N ALA A 158 -15.71 -13.17 -15.37
CA ALA A 158 -15.21 -12.88 -16.72
C ALA A 158 -13.93 -12.03 -16.71
N VAL A 159 -13.90 -10.98 -15.88
CA VAL A 159 -12.69 -10.14 -15.73
C VAL A 159 -11.53 -10.95 -15.16
N ALA A 160 -11.79 -11.80 -14.16
CA ALA A 160 -10.75 -12.64 -13.56
C ALA A 160 -10.23 -13.74 -14.49
N LEU A 161 -11.04 -14.27 -15.42
CA LEU A 161 -10.62 -15.27 -16.41
C LEU A 161 -9.84 -14.66 -17.59
N THR A 162 -10.02 -13.37 -17.84
CA THR A 162 -9.41 -12.67 -18.99
C THR A 162 -8.17 -11.85 -18.62
N ARG A 163 -7.83 -11.76 -17.32
CA ARG A 163 -6.70 -10.98 -16.81
C ARG A 163 -5.80 -11.82 -15.92
N ARG A 164 -4.49 -11.58 -16.01
CA ARG A 164 -3.50 -12.24 -15.14
C ARG A 164 -3.68 -11.90 -13.66
N ILE A 165 -4.06 -10.66 -13.37
CA ILE A 165 -4.25 -10.15 -12.02
C ILE A 165 -5.62 -9.48 -11.97
N SER A 166 -6.44 -9.91 -11.01
CA SER A 166 -7.78 -9.37 -10.79
C SER A 166 -8.05 -9.20 -9.30
N VAL A 167 -8.75 -8.13 -8.95
CA VAL A 167 -9.23 -7.87 -7.58
C VAL A 167 -10.76 -7.89 -7.60
N ILE A 168 -11.37 -8.73 -6.76
CA ILE A 168 -12.82 -8.78 -6.58
C ILE A 168 -13.14 -8.17 -5.21
N SER A 169 -13.72 -6.97 -5.22
CA SER A 169 -14.18 -6.26 -4.02
C SER A 169 -15.69 -6.37 -3.85
N GLY A 170 -16.16 -6.32 -2.60
CA GLY A 170 -17.59 -6.28 -2.28
C GLY A 170 -17.83 -6.33 -0.78
N GLY A 171 -18.96 -5.79 -0.32
CA GLY A 171 -19.35 -5.79 1.10
C GLY A 171 -19.61 -7.19 1.68
N PRO A 172 -19.80 -7.33 3.00
CA PRO A 172 -20.26 -8.58 3.60
C PRO A 172 -21.55 -9.08 2.93
N GLY A 173 -21.67 -10.38 2.69
CA GLY A 173 -22.88 -10.97 2.11
C GLY A 173 -23.06 -10.87 0.59
N THR A 174 -22.17 -10.18 -0.15
CA THR A 174 -22.32 -10.02 -1.63
C THR A 174 -21.96 -11.26 -2.47
N GLY A 175 -21.91 -12.45 -1.85
CA GLY A 175 -21.64 -13.72 -2.53
C GLY A 175 -20.23 -13.89 -3.11
N LYS A 176 -19.23 -13.08 -2.71
CA LYS A 176 -17.83 -13.17 -3.21
C LYS A 176 -17.27 -14.59 -3.19
N THR A 177 -17.51 -15.35 -2.11
CA THR A 177 -17.01 -16.71 -1.98
C THR A 177 -17.61 -17.65 -3.02
N THR A 178 -18.92 -17.54 -3.26
CA THR A 178 -19.62 -18.27 -4.32
C THR A 178 -19.13 -17.86 -5.70
N THR A 179 -18.88 -16.56 -5.91
CA THR A 179 -18.26 -16.05 -7.16
C THR A 179 -16.89 -16.67 -7.39
N VAL A 180 -16.04 -16.73 -6.36
CA VAL A 180 -14.70 -17.36 -6.44
C VAL A 180 -14.81 -18.87 -6.69
N ALA A 181 -15.75 -19.57 -6.06
CA ALA A 181 -15.97 -21.00 -6.32
C ALA A 181 -16.33 -21.27 -7.79
N LYS A 182 -17.31 -20.52 -8.32
CA LYS A 182 -17.72 -20.60 -9.73
C LYS A 182 -16.60 -20.20 -10.69
N LEU A 183 -15.81 -19.18 -10.35
CA LEU A 183 -14.64 -18.78 -11.10
C LEU A 183 -13.60 -19.92 -11.20
N LEU A 184 -13.30 -20.58 -10.08
CA LEU A 184 -12.36 -21.71 -10.07
C LEU A 184 -12.91 -22.90 -10.86
N ALA A 185 -14.21 -23.18 -10.75
CA ALA A 185 -14.88 -24.21 -11.55
C ALA A 185 -14.77 -23.91 -13.06
N ALA A 186 -15.02 -22.66 -13.47
CA ALA A 186 -14.85 -22.22 -14.85
C ALA A 186 -13.40 -22.40 -15.32
N LEU A 187 -12.43 -22.03 -14.48
CA LEU A 187 -11.00 -22.13 -14.80
C LEU A 187 -10.58 -23.60 -15.01
N ILE A 188 -11.07 -24.51 -14.17
CA ILE A 188 -10.83 -25.96 -14.34
C ILE A 188 -11.45 -26.45 -15.66
N GLN A 189 -12.71 -26.10 -15.94
CA GLN A 189 -13.40 -26.51 -17.18
C GLN A 189 -12.70 -26.00 -18.45
N LEU A 190 -12.23 -24.75 -18.44
CA LEU A 190 -11.54 -24.13 -19.56
C LEU A 190 -10.10 -24.65 -19.74
N SER A 191 -9.48 -25.20 -18.69
CA SER A 191 -8.11 -25.73 -18.76
C SER A 191 -7.99 -27.05 -19.53
N GLY A 192 -9.11 -27.77 -19.74
CA GLY A 192 -9.13 -29.03 -20.48
C GLY A 192 -8.13 -30.05 -19.90
N GLU A 193 -7.24 -30.56 -20.75
CA GLU A 193 -6.19 -31.52 -20.35
C GLU A 193 -4.94 -30.87 -19.74
N GLN A 194 -4.84 -29.52 -19.77
CA GLN A 194 -3.69 -28.85 -19.17
C GLN A 194 -3.73 -28.93 -17.65
N ARG A 195 -2.55 -29.13 -17.05
CA ARG A 195 -2.42 -29.24 -15.60
C ARG A 195 -2.67 -27.88 -14.92
N CYS A 196 -3.89 -27.63 -14.50
CA CYS A 196 -4.25 -26.50 -13.68
C CYS A 196 -3.84 -26.73 -12.21
N ARG A 197 -3.00 -25.86 -11.65
CA ARG A 197 -2.57 -25.92 -10.24
C ARG A 197 -3.11 -24.71 -9.49
N ILE A 198 -4.13 -24.93 -8.67
CA ILE A 198 -4.75 -23.89 -7.85
C ILE A 198 -4.17 -23.97 -6.43
N ARG A 199 -3.72 -22.83 -5.91
CA ARG A 199 -3.29 -22.68 -4.52
C ARG A 199 -4.05 -21.55 -3.87
N LEU A 200 -4.54 -21.79 -2.66
CA LEU A 200 -5.34 -20.86 -1.89
C LEU A 200 -4.53 -20.34 -0.71
N ALA A 201 -4.62 -19.05 -0.45
CA ALA A 201 -3.90 -18.38 0.63
C ALA A 201 -4.73 -17.27 1.26
N ALA A 202 -4.47 -17.00 2.53
CA ALA A 202 -5.06 -15.89 3.28
C ALA A 202 -4.01 -15.32 4.24
N PRO A 203 -4.11 -14.03 4.63
CA PRO A 203 -3.11 -13.38 5.48
C PRO A 203 -3.09 -13.90 6.93
N THR A 204 -4.13 -14.62 7.37
CA THR A 204 -4.22 -15.18 8.72
C THR A 204 -4.76 -16.61 8.71
N GLY A 205 -4.39 -17.42 9.71
CA GLY A 205 -4.83 -18.82 9.81
C GLY A 205 -6.35 -18.98 9.91
N LYS A 206 -7.03 -18.08 10.65
CA LYS A 206 -8.50 -18.09 10.77
C LYS A 206 -9.18 -17.81 9.43
N ALA A 207 -8.64 -16.89 8.64
CA ALA A 207 -9.16 -16.60 7.30
C ALA A 207 -8.90 -17.77 6.34
N ALA A 208 -7.73 -18.41 6.43
CA ALA A 208 -7.41 -19.59 5.63
C ALA A 208 -8.35 -20.77 5.93
N ALA A 209 -8.62 -21.05 7.21
CA ALA A 209 -9.55 -22.10 7.61
C ALA A 209 -10.97 -21.88 7.05
N ARG A 210 -11.49 -20.65 7.16
CA ARG A 210 -12.79 -20.27 6.59
C ARG A 210 -12.82 -20.38 5.07
N LEU A 211 -11.73 -20.00 4.42
CA LEU A 211 -11.61 -20.09 2.96
C LEU A 211 -11.68 -21.55 2.50
N THR A 212 -10.97 -22.46 3.18
CA THR A 212 -11.00 -23.90 2.88
C THR A 212 -12.39 -24.51 3.12
N GLU A 213 -13.03 -24.18 4.24
CA GLU A 213 -14.38 -24.66 4.57
C GLU A 213 -15.41 -24.18 3.54
N SER A 214 -15.39 -22.88 3.22
CA SER A 214 -16.38 -22.29 2.33
C SER A 214 -16.22 -22.73 0.88
N LEU A 215 -14.98 -22.91 0.39
CA LEU A 215 -14.74 -23.40 -0.97
C LEU A 215 -14.89 -24.92 -1.05
N GLY A 216 -14.52 -25.67 -0.01
CA GLY A 216 -14.72 -27.12 0.04
C GLY A 216 -16.19 -27.54 0.06
N GLY A 217 -17.07 -26.72 0.64
CA GLY A 217 -18.53 -26.95 0.59
C GLY A 217 -19.21 -26.43 -0.68
N ALA A 218 -18.52 -25.66 -1.51
CA ALA A 218 -19.07 -25.04 -2.73
C ALA A 218 -18.54 -25.66 -4.04
N MET A 219 -17.55 -26.55 -3.96
CA MET A 219 -17.01 -27.35 -5.06
C MET A 219 -17.63 -28.74 -5.13
#